data_AF-A0A7I7NGW9-F1
#
_entry.id   AF-A0A7I7NGW9-F1
#
_cell.length_a   1.000
_cell.length_b   1.000
_cell.length_c   1.000
_cell.angle_alpha   90.00
_cell.angle_beta   90.00
_cell.angle_gamma   90.00
#
_symmetry.space_group_name_H-M   'P 1'
#
loop_
_entity.id
_entity.type
_entity.pdbx_description
1 polymer ?
#
loop_
_entity_poly.entity_id
_entity_poly.type
_entity_poly.pdbx_seq_one_letter_code
_entity_poly.pdbx_strand_id
1 'polypeptide(L)'
;MMTAMRTTLTLDDDVVRLVEEAVHRERRPMKHVINDALRSALAPQAARQEPYRLNPHESTVRPGFDLAGFNRLVDELEDAAILDAARTGDHP
;
A
#
# COMPACT_ATOMS: atom_id res chain seq x y z
N MET A 1 11.99 -10.99 -17.06
CA MET A 1 12.30 -10.66 -18.47
C MET A 1 11.22 -9.72 -18.99
N MET A 2 11.55 -8.50 -19.39
CA MET A 2 10.56 -7.59 -19.99
C MET A 2 10.34 -7.98 -21.46
N THR A 3 9.26 -8.70 -21.75
CA THR A 3 8.81 -8.96 -23.12
C THR A 3 8.35 -7.64 -23.73
N ALA A 4 9.15 -7.05 -24.62
CA ALA A 4 8.78 -5.82 -25.32
C ALA A 4 8.33 -6.18 -26.75
N MET A 5 7.07 -5.92 -27.07
CA MET A 5 6.55 -5.99 -28.43
C MET A 5 6.98 -4.74 -29.22
N ARG A 6 7.32 -4.91 -30.51
CA ARG A 6 7.55 -3.79 -31.43
C ARG A 6 6.24 -3.48 -32.17
N THR A 7 5.80 -2.24 -32.06
CA THR A 7 4.61 -1.73 -32.74
C THR A 7 4.96 -0.48 -33.52
N THR A 8 4.37 -0.31 -34.70
CA THR A 8 4.37 0.95 -35.45
C THR A 8 3.05 1.65 -35.16
N LEU A 9 3.12 2.85 -34.59
CA LEU A 9 1.96 3.67 -34.25
C LEU A 9 2.08 4.99 -34.99
N THR A 10 1.01 5.41 -35.65
CA THR A 10 0.87 6.77 -36.20
C THR A 10 0.36 7.68 -35.09
N LEU A 11 1.02 8.81 -34.87
CA LEU A 11 0.62 9.83 -33.90
C LEU A 11 0.20 11.09 -34.66
N ASP A 12 -0.87 11.73 -34.20
CA ASP A 12 -1.28 13.03 -34.70
C ASP A 12 -0.25 14.12 -34.33
N ASP A 13 -0.17 15.20 -35.11
CA ASP A 13 0.86 16.25 -34.95
C ASP A 13 0.86 16.90 -33.56
N ASP A 14 -0.31 17.06 -32.96
CA ASP A 14 -0.46 17.60 -31.61
C ASP A 14 0.09 16.62 -30.55
N VAL A 15 -0.15 15.33 -30.72
CA VAL A 15 0.37 14.27 -29.86
C VAL A 15 1.89 14.17 -29.98
N VAL A 16 2.45 14.29 -31.18
CA VAL A 16 3.91 14.33 -31.39
C VAL A 16 4.54 15.45 -30.56
N ARG A 17 4.00 16.67 -30.65
CA ARG A 17 4.49 17.81 -29.88
C ARG A 17 4.42 17.58 -28.37
N LEU A 18 3.32 17.02 -27.87
CA LEU A 18 3.16 16.69 -26.45
C LEU A 18 4.20 15.67 -25.97
N VAL A 19 4.50 14.66 -26.80
CA VAL A 19 5.52 13.66 -26.50
C VAL A 19 6.92 14.28 -26.48
N GLU A 20 7.25 15.14 -27.44
CA GLU A 20 8.55 15.84 -27.49
C GLU A 20 8.76 16.74 -26.28
N GLU A 21 7.75 17.51 -25.89
CA GLU A 21 7.78 18.35 -24.69
C GLU A 21 7.98 17.51 -23.42
N ALA A 22 7.28 16.38 -23.30
CA ALA A 22 7.42 15.47 -22.17
C ALA A 22 8.81 14.81 -22.11
N VAL A 23 9.34 14.38 -23.26
CA VAL A 23 10.71 13.86 -23.38
C VAL A 23 11.74 14.88 -22.95
N HIS A 24 11.59 16.13 -23.39
CA HIS A 24 12.52 17.20 -23.02
C HIS A 24 12.45 17.53 -21.52
N ARG A 25 11.23 17.63 -20.97
CA ARG A 25 10.99 17.93 -19.56
C ARG A 25 11.53 16.83 -18.65
N GLU A 26 11.29 15.57 -18.98
CA GLU A 26 11.69 14.43 -18.15
C GLU A 26 13.13 13.97 -18.41
N ARG A 27 13.73 14.37 -19.55
CA ARG A 27 15.04 13.90 -20.03
C ARG A 27 15.13 12.37 -20.11
N ARG A 28 14.04 11.74 -20.53
CA ARG A 28 13.91 10.28 -20.65
C ARG A 28 13.68 9.89 -22.11
N PRO A 29 14.12 8.70 -22.55
CA PRO A 29 13.89 8.29 -23.93
C PRO A 29 12.39 8.21 -24.26
N MET A 30 12.01 8.67 -25.45
CA MET A 30 10.62 8.71 -25.95
C MET A 30 9.82 7.43 -25.70
N LYS A 31 10.43 6.25 -25.89
CA LYS A 31 9.80 4.95 -25.59
C LYS A 31 9.32 4.84 -24.14
N HIS A 32 10.11 5.31 -23.18
CA HIS A 32 9.76 5.26 -21.76
C HIS A 32 8.62 6.21 -21.45
N VAL A 33 8.69 7.44 -21.96
CA VAL A 33 7.63 8.45 -21.80
C VAL A 33 6.30 7.94 -22.36
N ILE A 34 6.30 7.45 -23.60
CA ILE A 34 5.08 6.91 -24.25
C ILE A 34 4.53 5.72 -23.46
N ASN A 35 5.37 4.74 -23.11
CA ASN A 35 4.90 3.55 -22.39
C ASN A 35 4.35 3.89 -21.00
N ASP A 36 4.97 4.82 -20.29
CA ASP A 36 4.49 5.23 -18.96
C ASP A 36 3.19 6.03 -19.05
N ALA A 37 3.07 6.92 -20.04
CA ALA A 37 1.83 7.61 -20.32
C ALA A 37 0.69 6.63 -20.65
N LEU A 38 0.95 5.65 -21.53
CA LEU A 38 -0.03 4.61 -21.88
C LEU A 38 -0.38 3.74 -20.68
N ARG A 39 0.60 3.35 -19.85
CA ARG A 39 0.32 2.61 -18.60
C ARG A 39 -0.55 3.41 -17.67
N SER A 40 -0.27 4.70 -17.47
CA SER A 40 -1.07 5.54 -16.59
C SER A 40 -2.50 5.72 -17.11
N ALA A 41 -2.68 5.83 -18.43
CA ALA A 41 -3.98 6.02 -19.05
C ALA A 41 -4.81 4.73 -19.13
N LEU A 42 -4.16 3.58 -19.33
CA LEU A 42 -4.80 2.28 -19.49
C LEU A 42 -4.82 1.45 -18.21
N ALA A 43 -4.14 1.88 -17.16
CA ALA A 43 -4.22 1.24 -15.86
C ALA A 43 -5.68 1.21 -15.41
N PRO A 44 -6.16 0.07 -14.88
CA PRO A 44 -7.46 0.02 -14.24
C PRO A 44 -7.52 1.13 -13.20
N GLN A 45 -8.59 1.94 -13.25
CA GLN A 45 -8.82 2.91 -12.19
C GLN A 45 -8.86 2.13 -10.88
N ALA A 46 -7.95 2.44 -9.96
CA ALA A 46 -7.98 1.83 -8.63
C ALA A 46 -9.41 1.98 -8.12
N ALA A 47 -10.02 0.87 -7.71
CA ALA A 47 -11.36 0.89 -7.14
C ALA A 47 -11.36 2.02 -6.11
N ARG A 48 -12.27 2.99 -6.31
CA ARG A 48 -12.35 4.17 -5.45
C ARG A 48 -12.41 3.64 -4.03
N GLN A 49 -11.34 3.80 -3.26
CA GLN A 49 -11.31 3.24 -1.92
C GLN A 49 -12.49 3.87 -1.19
N GLU A 50 -13.43 3.02 -0.77
CA GLU A 50 -14.54 3.53 0.02
C GLU A 50 -13.93 4.26 1.23
N PRO A 51 -14.48 5.43 1.62
CA PRO A 51 -14.04 6.09 2.82
C PRO A 51 -13.97 5.08 3.96
N TYR A 52 -12.85 5.03 4.67
CA TYR A 52 -12.69 4.14 5.80
C TYR A 52 -13.83 4.37 6.79
N ARG A 53 -14.68 3.35 6.98
CA ARG A 53 -15.73 3.35 8.00
C ARG A 53 -15.26 2.48 9.16
N LEU A 54 -14.88 3.13 10.25
CA LEU A 54 -14.70 2.45 11.53
C LEU A 54 -16.10 2.07 12.04
N ASN A 55 -16.34 0.79 12.29
CA ASN A 55 -17.47 0.33 13.08
C ASN A 55 -16.95 0.10 14.51
N PRO A 56 -17.19 1.02 15.46
CA PRO A 56 -16.75 0.85 16.83
C PRO A 56 -17.44 -0.37 17.43
N HIS A 57 -16.67 -1.21 18.11
CA HIS A 57 -17.24 -2.29 18.92
C HIS A 57 -17.49 -1.75 20.31
N GLU A 58 -18.74 -1.78 20.79
CA GLU A 58 -19.05 -1.49 22.18
C GLU A 58 -18.63 -2.68 23.04
N SER A 59 -17.43 -2.62 23.63
CA SER A 59 -16.99 -3.55 24.66
C SER A 59 -16.97 -2.86 26.01
N THR A 60 -17.45 -3.57 27.03
CA THR A 60 -17.24 -3.16 28.42
C THR A 60 -15.92 -3.72 28.90
N VAL A 61 -15.16 -2.92 29.63
CA VAL A 61 -13.95 -3.39 30.31
C VAL A 61 -14.33 -4.47 31.30
N ARG A 62 -13.62 -5.60 31.28
CA ARG A 62 -13.89 -6.72 32.20
C ARG A 62 -13.76 -6.21 33.65
N PRO A 63 -14.61 -6.67 34.58
CA PRO A 63 -14.49 -6.30 35.99
C PRO A 63 -13.10 -6.64 36.53
N GLY A 64 -12.45 -5.70 37.21
CA GLY A 64 -11.09 -5.85 37.75
C GLY A 64 -9.98 -5.14 36.97
N PHE A 65 -10.25 -4.68 35.74
CA PHE A 65 -9.29 -3.87 34.98
C PHE A 65 -9.54 -2.37 35.21
N ASP A 66 -8.49 -1.66 35.64
CA ASP A 66 -8.50 -0.21 35.84
C ASP A 66 -8.02 0.50 34.57
N LEU A 67 -8.89 1.34 33.99
CA LEU A 67 -8.61 2.13 32.80
C LEU A 67 -7.51 3.19 33.02
N ALA A 68 -7.27 3.61 34.26
CA ALA A 68 -6.17 4.53 34.58
C ALA A 68 -4.82 3.79 34.72
N GLY A 69 -4.83 2.46 34.75
CA GLY A 69 -3.70 1.61 35.10
C GLY A 69 -3.26 0.64 34.00
N PHE A 70 -3.35 1.03 32.73
CA PHE A 70 -3.00 0.17 31.58
C PHE A 70 -1.58 -0.42 31.64
N ASN A 71 -0.64 0.23 32.32
CA ASN A 71 0.71 -0.32 32.51
C ASN A 71 0.68 -1.68 33.23
N ARG A 72 -0.18 -1.85 34.25
CA ARG A 72 -0.32 -3.13 34.95
C ARG A 72 -0.93 -4.22 34.08
N LEU A 73 -1.83 -3.84 33.16
CA LEU A 73 -2.39 -4.77 32.19
C LEU A 73 -1.32 -5.27 31.21
N VAL A 74 -0.36 -4.41 30.82
CA VAL A 74 0.77 -4.82 30.00
C VAL A 74 1.63 -5.85 30.74
N ASP A 75 1.94 -5.60 32.02
CA ASP A 75 2.73 -6.52 32.85
C ASP A 75 2.03 -7.89 32.99
N GLU A 76 0.72 -7.92 33.28
CA GLU A 76 -0.05 -9.17 33.40
C GLU A 76 -0.13 -9.96 32.09
N LEU A 77 -0.20 -9.28 30.94
CA LEU A 77 -0.20 -9.92 29.63
C LEU A 77 1.17 -10.49 29.26
N GLU A 78 2.25 -9.79 29.64
CA GLU A 78 3.62 -10.26 29.45
C GLU A 78 3.88 -11.52 30.29
N ASP A 79 3.50 -11.51 31.57
CA ASP A 79 3.59 -12.67 32.46
C ASP A 79 2.78 -13.86 31.91
N ALA A 80 1.56 -13.62 31.43
CA ALA A 80 0.72 -14.66 30.83
C ALA A 80 1.34 -15.23 29.54
N ALA A 81 1.94 -14.39 28.70
CA ALA A 81 2.63 -14.82 27.48
C ALA A 81 3.90 -15.63 27.79
N ILE A 82 4.66 -15.25 28.81
CA ILE A 82 5.84 -16.01 29.29
C ILE A 82 5.42 -17.40 29.79
N LEU A 83 4.34 -17.47 30.57
CA LEU A 83 3.80 -18.74 31.07
C LEU A 83 3.25 -19.64 29.95
N ASP A 84 2.68 -19.05 28.90
CA ASP A 84 2.19 -19.80 27.73
C ASP A 84 3.35 -20.28 26.82
N ALA A 85 4.39 -19.47 26.65
CA ALA A 85 5.62 -19.84 25.94
C ALA A 85 6.38 -20.98 26.66
N ALA A 86 6.47 -20.92 27.99
CA ALA A 86 7.06 -21.98 28.81
C ALA A 86 6.28 -23.31 28.74
N ARG A 87 4.97 -23.24 28.47
CA ARG A 87 4.12 -24.43 28.25
C ARG A 87 4.28 -25.01 26.85
N THR A 88 4.50 -24.15 25.86
CA THR A 88 4.69 -24.54 24.45
C THR A 88 6.12 -25.01 24.17
N GLY A 89 7.08 -24.73 25.06
CA GLY A 89 8.44 -25.30 25.03
C GLY A 89 9.36 -24.66 23.99
N ASP A 90 9.14 -23.38 23.66
CA ASP A 90 10.06 -22.62 22.80
C ASP A 90 10.96 -21.76 23.69
N HIS A 91 12.23 -22.16 23.79
CA HIS A 91 13.27 -21.41 24.50
C HIS A 91 14.01 -20.58 23.43
N PRO A 92 14.23 -19.25 23.62
CA PRO A 92 15.14 -18.52 22.73
C PRO A 92 16.56 -19.05 22.81
#